data_AF-A0A933WF25-F1
#
_entry.id   AF-A0A933WF25-F1
#
_cell.length_a   1.000
_cell.length_b   1.000
_cell.length_c   1.000
_cell.angle_alpha   90.00
_cell.angle_beta   90.00
_cell.angle_gamma   90.00
#
_symmetry.space_group_name_H-M   'P 1'
#
loop_
_entity.id
_entity.type
_entity.pdbx_description
1 polymer ?
#
loop_
_entity_poly.entity_id
_entity_poly.type
_entity_poly.pdbx_seq_one_letter_code
_entity_poly.pdbx_strand_id
1 'polypeptide(L)' 'MTETKTLKEKIKEFEQEEIINALKECNWVIARAARKLGITERIVGYKIKKYEIKKEAAADLGLRNK' A
#
# COMPACT_ATOMS: atom_id res chain seq x y z
N MET A 1 23.47 9.78 10.02
CA MET A 1 23.87 8.93 8.87
C MET A 1 22.60 8.56 8.12
N THR A 2 22.46 8.99 6.87
CA THR A 2 21.34 8.54 6.02
C THR A 2 21.71 7.18 5.43
N GLU A 3 21.03 6.10 5.85
CA GLU A 3 21.19 4.80 5.20
C GLU A 3 20.78 4.90 3.72
N THR A 4 21.71 4.58 2.83
CA THR A 4 21.45 4.57 1.40
C THR A 4 20.70 3.29 1.03
N LYS A 5 19.37 3.38 0.91
CA LYS A 5 18.54 2.27 0.41
C LYS A 5 18.96 1.86 -1.00
N THR A 6 19.05 0.57 -1.24
CA THR A 6 19.25 -0.02 -2.57
C THR A 6 18.07 0.30 -3.49
N LEU A 7 18.27 0.22 -4.81
CA LEU A 7 17.19 0.40 -5.78
C LEU A 7 16.02 -0.57 -5.52
N LYS A 8 16.33 -1.81 -5.13
CA LYS A 8 15.35 -2.85 -4.86
C LYS A 8 14.45 -2.50 -3.67
N GLU A 9 15.01 -1.89 -2.64
CA GLU A 9 14.25 -1.43 -1.47
C GLU A 9 13.36 -0.25 -1.82
N LYS A 10 13.88 0.73 -2.58
CA LYS A 10 13.09 1.89 -3.03
C LYS A 10 11.88 1.47 -3.88
N ILE A 11 12.08 0.53 -4.80
CA ILE A 11 10.98 -0.02 -5.62
C ILE A 11 9.96 -0.74 -4.74
N LYS A 12 10.42 -1.53 -3.75
CA LYS A 12 9.52 -2.24 -2.83
C LYS A 12 8.64 -1.26 -2.05
N GLU A 13 9.23 -0.20 -1.52
CA GLU A 13 8.53 0.82 -0.72
C GLU A 13 7.50 1.58 -1.56
N PHE A 14 7.93 2.07 -2.73
CA PHE A 14 7.03 2.74 -3.67
C PHE A 14 5.86 1.84 -4.09
N GLU A 15 6.15 0.58 -4.44
CA GLU A 15 5.09 -0.37 -4.80
C GLU A 15 4.11 -0.65 -3.65
N GLN A 16 4.62 -0.77 -2.42
CA GLN A 16 3.78 -0.98 -1.25
C GLN A 16 2.88 0.25 -0.98
N GLU A 17 3.43 1.46 -1.07
CA GLU A 17 2.71 2.71 -0.86
C GLU A 17 1.59 2.89 -1.89
N GLU A 18 1.88 2.69 -3.18
CA GLU A 18 0.89 2.82 -4.26
C GLU A 18 -0.26 1.82 -4.10
N ILE A 19 0.02 0.59 -3.68
CA ILE A 19 -1.01 -0.42 -3.40
C ILE A 19 -1.90 0.02 -2.23
N ILE A 20 -1.30 0.53 -1.15
CA ILE A 20 -2.06 1.02 0.02
C ILE A 20 -2.93 2.22 -0.36
N ASN A 21 -2.40 3.18 -1.11
CA ASN A 21 -3.14 4.36 -1.55
C ASN A 21 -4.33 3.98 -2.45
N ALA A 22 -4.10 3.11 -3.44
CA ALA A 22 -5.17 2.61 -4.29
C ALA A 22 -6.24 1.84 -3.51
N LEU A 23 -5.85 1.04 -2.51
CA LEU A 23 -6.80 0.37 -1.61
C LEU A 23 -7.60 1.39 -0.80
N LYS A 24 -6.97 2.39 -0.18
CA LYS A 24 -7.65 3.45 0.59
C LYS A 24 -8.67 4.20 -0.25
N GLU A 25 -8.28 4.69 -1.43
CA GLU A 25 -9.17 5.41 -2.36
C GLU A 25 -10.34 4.56 -2.88
N CYS A 26 -10.13 3.25 -2.96
CA CYS A 26 -11.13 2.30 -3.43
C CYS A 26 -11.93 1.64 -2.28
N ASN A 27 -11.93 2.22 -1.08
CA ASN A 27 -12.60 1.68 0.11
C ASN A 27 -12.21 0.22 0.42
N TRP A 28 -10.95 -0.13 0.15
CA TRP A 28 -10.35 -1.45 0.31
C TRP A 28 -10.97 -2.54 -0.57
N VAL A 29 -11.64 -2.16 -1.66
CA VAL A 29 -12.11 -3.10 -2.69
C VAL A 29 -10.96 -3.43 -3.64
N ILE A 30 -10.38 -4.63 -3.49
CA ILE A 30 -9.22 -5.10 -4.26
C ILE A 30 -9.45 -4.98 -5.78
N ALA A 31 -10.63 -5.40 -6.26
CA ALA A 31 -11.01 -5.30 -7.67
C ALA A 31 -10.92 -3.88 -8.24
N ARG A 32 -11.34 -2.88 -7.45
CA ARG A 32 -11.29 -1.47 -7.84
C ARG A 32 -9.86 -0.93 -7.77
N ALA A 33 -9.10 -1.29 -6.73
CA ALA A 33 -7.70 -0.90 -6.60
C ALA A 33 -6.84 -1.47 -7.73
N ALA A 34 -7.03 -2.74 -8.10
CA ALA A 34 -6.34 -3.40 -9.21
C ALA A 34 -6.62 -2.69 -10.55
N ARG A 35 -7.89 -2.36 -10.83
CA ARG A 35 -8.26 -1.56 -12.02
C ARG A 35 -7.60 -0.19 -12.02
N LYS A 36 -7.57 0.50 -10.87
CA LYS A 36 -6.91 1.81 -10.72
C LYS A 36 -5.40 1.72 -10.98
N LEU A 37 -4.75 0.67 -10.48
CA LEU A 37 -3.31 0.42 -10.65
C LEU A 37 -2.95 -0.14 -12.05
N GLY A 38 -3.95 -0.45 -12.89
CA GLY A 38 -3.71 -1.05 -14.22
C GLY A 38 -3.15 -2.48 -14.18
N ILE A 39 -3.39 -3.22 -13.09
CA ILE A 39 -2.90 -4.60 -12.91
C ILE A 39 -4.04 -5.55 -12.51
N THR A 40 -3.76 -6.85 -12.47
CA THR A 40 -4.76 -7.85 -12.10
C THR A 40 -4.96 -7.93 -10.59
N GLU A 41 -6.16 -8.33 -10.17
CA GLU A 41 -6.49 -8.59 -8.76
C GLU A 41 -5.57 -9.63 -8.14
N ARG A 42 -5.15 -10.63 -8.94
CA ARG A 42 -4.20 -11.65 -8.53
C ARG A 42 -2.86 -11.03 -8.11
N ILE A 43 -2.32 -10.09 -8.88
CA ILE A 43 -1.06 -9.40 -8.56
C ILE A 43 -1.23 -8.59 -7.27
N VAL A 44 -2.28 -7.79 -7.15
CA VAL A 44 -2.57 -7.01 -5.94
C VAL A 44 -2.69 -7.93 -4.71
N GLY A 45 -3.45 -9.03 -4.82
CA GLY A 45 -3.62 -10.00 -3.74
C GLY A 45 -2.31 -10.66 -3.31
N TYR A 46 -1.42 -11.00 -4.25
CA TYR A 46 -0.08 -11.50 -3.90
C TYR A 46 0.75 -10.45 -3.16
N LYS A 47 0.69 -9.19 -3.58
CA LYS A 47 1.46 -8.10 -2.97
C LYS A 47 0.93 -7.72 -1.59
N ILE A 48 -0.39 -7.74 -1.39
CA ILE A 48 -1.02 -7.61 -0.07
C ILE A 48 -0.46 -8.66 0.89
N LYS A 49 -0.41 -9.94 0.48
CA LYS A 49 0.16 -11.00 1.30
C LYS A 49 1.66 -10.82 1.52
N LYS A 50 2.41 -10.49 0.47
CA LYS A 50 3.87 -10.32 0.50
C LYS A 50 4.31 -9.16 1.41
N TYR A 51 3.53 -8.08 1.45
CA TYR A 51 3.83 -6.86 2.21
C TYR A 51 3.01 -6.75 3.49
N GLU A 52 2.25 -7.78 3.83
CA GLU A 52 1.40 -7.83 5.02
C GLU A 52 0.48 -6.61 5.17
N ILE A 53 -0.02 -6.10 4.04
CA ILE A 53 -0.89 -4.91 4.00
C ILE A 53 -2.22 -5.26 4.67
N LYS A 54 -2.58 -4.51 5.71
CA LYS A 54 -3.81 -4.70 6.47
C LYS A 54 -4.63 -3.42 6.46
N LYS A 55 -5.96 -3.58 6.45
CA LYS A 55 -6.90 -2.50 6.72
C LYS A 55 -6.85 -2.20 8.20
N GLU A 56 -5.99 -1.28 8.61
CA GLU A 56 -6.12 -0.67 9.93
C GLU A 56 -7.45 0.10 9.93
N ALA A 57 -8.37 -0.32 10.79
CA ALA A 57 -9.59 0.44 11.06
C ALA A 57 -9.17 1.86 11.42
N ALA A 58 -9.82 2.86 10.83
CA ALA A 58 -9.55 4.28 10.99
C ALA A 58 -9.30 4.68 12.45
N ALA A 59 -8.02 4.70 12.86
CA ALA A 59 -7.52 5.27 14.11
C ALA A 59 -6.40 6.26 13.81
N ASP A 60 -6.47 6.96 12.67
CA ASP A 60 -5.56 8.06 12.37
C ASP A 60 -6.29 9.27 11.75
N LEU A 61 -7.48 9.54 12.29
CA LEU A 61 -7.99 10.89 12.40
C LEU A 61 -7.60 11.43 13.79
N GLY A 62 -6.38 11.97 13.90
CA GLY A 62 -6.14 13.14 14.76
C GLY A 62 -5.62 12.94 16.18
N LEU A 63 -4.50 12.25 16.39
CA LEU A 63 -3.60 12.60 17.50
C LEU A 63 -2.16 12.83 17.02
N ARG A 64 -1.99 13.96 16.32
CA ARG A 64 -0.81 14.80 16.59
C ARG A 64 -0.93 15.28 18.04
N ASN A 65 0.13 15.06 18.82
CA ASN A 65 0.51 15.74 20.05
C ASN A 65 -0.47 16.80 20.59
N LYS A 66 -1.00 16.56 21.79
CA LYS A 66 -1.19 17.60 22.80
C LYS A 66 -0.83 17.04 24.18
#